data_AF-A6QL16-F1
#
_entry.id   AF-A6QL16-F1
#
_cell.length_a   1.000
_cell.length_b   1.000
_cell.length_c   1.000
_cell.angle_alpha   90.00
_cell.angle_beta   90.00
_cell.angle_gamma   90.00
#
_symmetry.space_group_name_H-M   'P 1'
#
loop_
_entity.id
_entity.type
_entity.pdbx_description
1 polymer ?
#
loop_
_entity_poly.entity_id
_entity_poly.type
_entity_poly.pdbx_seq_one_letter_code
_entity_poly.pdbx_strand_id
1 'polypeptide(L)'
;TVLSRDGFVQSRFFAEGYLDHQAFLHYDHKKGRAEPWGRWAEKLAAETWETESTDLNESSKELRKLLAKILSLQEEKGGLHSLQETVGCNIDEDSHPRGFRLLYFNGELLLSCYPEPHGCTLPQSSARTLAMEMELSKHYQAYVQGELCWRLQSYLESWTGFTERTEPPAVNVTHSQDSEGMVHLTGKAFGFFPRTISVVWFRDEEPMSRDAQESGGVLSDGNGTHYTWETVKIPQGEEQRV
;
A
#
# COMPACT_ATOMS: atom_id res chain seq x y z
N THR A 1 -11.18 -5.86 2.68
CA THR A 1 -12.03 -6.22 1.52
C THR A 1 -12.93 -7.41 1.81
N VAL A 2 -14.22 -7.28 1.50
CA VAL A 2 -15.22 -8.36 1.50
C VAL A 2 -15.83 -8.52 0.11
N LEU A 3 -16.32 -9.71 -0.20
CA LEU A 3 -16.87 -10.05 -1.51
C LEU A 3 -18.29 -10.60 -1.40
N SER A 4 -19.06 -10.50 -2.47
CA SER A 4 -20.30 -11.24 -2.65
C SER A 4 -20.34 -11.89 -4.02
N ARG A 5 -21.08 -13.00 -4.14
CA ARG A 5 -21.35 -13.67 -5.40
C ARG A 5 -22.82 -14.02 -5.48
N ASP A 6 -23.45 -13.65 -6.59
CA ASP A 6 -24.85 -13.95 -6.89
C ASP A 6 -25.80 -13.53 -5.76
N GLY A 7 -25.54 -12.35 -5.19
CA GLY A 7 -26.32 -11.75 -4.10
C GLY A 7 -25.97 -12.25 -2.70
N PHE A 8 -25.05 -13.21 -2.57
CA PHE A 8 -24.64 -13.77 -1.28
C PHE A 8 -23.27 -13.24 -0.85
N VAL A 9 -23.21 -12.62 0.33
CA VAL A 9 -21.96 -12.16 0.93
C VAL A 9 -21.11 -13.36 1.36
N GLN A 10 -19.84 -13.35 0.96
CA GLN A 10 -18.89 -14.43 1.25
C GLN A 10 -18.31 -14.30 2.66
N SER A 11 -17.97 -15.45 3.25
CA SER A 11 -17.22 -15.50 4.51
C SER A 11 -15.76 -15.09 4.35
N ARG A 12 -15.21 -15.07 3.13
CA ARG A 12 -13.81 -14.70 2.92
C ARG A 12 -13.60 -13.20 3.14
N PHE A 13 -12.53 -12.87 3.85
CA PHE A 13 -12.10 -11.50 4.14
C PHE A 13 -10.61 -11.38 3.85
N PHE A 14 -10.20 -10.25 3.31
CA PHE A 14 -8.81 -9.93 3.01
C PHE A 14 -8.47 -8.59 3.63
N ALA A 15 -7.36 -8.54 4.34
CA ALA A 15 -6.81 -7.31 4.92
C ALA A 15 -5.28 -7.39 4.94
N GLU A 16 -4.68 -6.23 4.73
CA GLU A 16 -3.24 -6.00 4.75
C GLU A 16 -2.99 -4.63 5.40
N GLY A 17 -1.86 -4.49 6.07
CA GLY A 17 -1.43 -3.25 6.70
C GLY A 17 -0.06 -2.82 6.19
N TYR A 18 0.11 -1.50 6.00
CA TYR A 18 1.31 -0.89 5.45
C TYR A 18 1.79 0.25 6.36
N LEU A 19 3.11 0.35 6.57
CA LEU A 19 3.78 1.51 7.15
C LEU A 19 4.81 2.00 6.14
N ASP A 20 4.72 3.26 5.73
CA ASP A 20 5.58 3.86 4.70
C ASP A 20 5.81 2.92 3.48
N HIS A 21 4.70 2.45 2.91
CA HIS A 21 4.66 1.49 1.79
C HIS A 21 5.21 0.08 2.07
N GLN A 22 5.71 -0.20 3.26
CA GLN A 22 6.17 -1.51 3.66
C GLN A 22 5.03 -2.30 4.30
N ALA A 23 4.66 -3.44 3.69
CA ALA A 23 3.69 -4.36 4.28
C ALA A 23 4.23 -4.89 5.62
N PHE A 24 3.40 -4.82 6.65
CA PHE A 24 3.73 -5.28 8.01
C PHE A 24 2.71 -6.24 8.61
N LEU A 25 1.50 -6.28 8.03
CA LEU A 25 0.40 -7.10 8.51
C LEU A 25 -0.27 -7.78 7.33
N HIS A 26 -0.53 -9.08 7.48
CA HIS A 26 -1.43 -9.83 6.60
C HIS A 26 -2.48 -10.57 7.44
N TYR A 27 -3.73 -10.59 6.99
CA TYR A 27 -4.80 -11.32 7.67
C TYR A 27 -4.96 -12.75 7.14
N ASP A 28 -4.67 -13.75 7.98
CA ASP A 28 -4.94 -15.15 7.69
C ASP A 28 -6.43 -15.46 7.90
N HIS A 29 -7.19 -15.44 6.81
CA HIS A 29 -8.62 -15.75 6.82
C HIS A 29 -8.99 -17.17 7.30
N LYS A 30 -8.05 -18.13 7.31
CA LYS A 30 -8.31 -19.49 7.82
C LYS A 30 -8.22 -19.52 9.34
N LYS A 31 -7.28 -18.76 9.91
CA LYS A 31 -7.09 -18.64 11.36
C LYS A 31 -7.95 -17.53 11.98
N GLY A 32 -8.40 -16.57 11.17
CA GLY A 32 -9.11 -15.39 11.62
C GLY A 32 -8.23 -14.41 12.38
N ARG A 33 -6.95 -14.30 12.02
CA ARG A 33 -5.93 -13.54 12.78
C ARG A 33 -5.08 -12.67 11.87
N ALA A 34 -4.65 -11.53 12.41
CA ALA A 34 -3.56 -10.73 11.88
C ALA A 34 -2.23 -11.43 12.18
N GLU A 35 -1.39 -11.58 11.16
CA GLU A 35 -0.05 -12.12 11.28
C GLU A 35 0.99 -11.06 10.87
N PRO A 36 2.17 -11.07 11.54
CA PRO A 36 3.28 -10.20 11.16
C PRO A 36 3.74 -10.52 9.75
N TRP A 37 4.05 -9.46 9.00
CA TRP A 37 4.72 -9.55 7.72
C TRP A 37 6.06 -8.81 7.79
N GLY A 38 7.16 -9.54 7.66
CA GLY A 38 8.51 -8.97 7.74
C GLY A 38 9.13 -8.99 9.14
N ARG A 39 10.47 -9.02 9.18
CA ARG A 39 11.26 -9.30 10.40
C ARG A 39 11.08 -8.31 11.53
N TRP A 40 10.74 -7.05 11.22
CA TRP A 40 10.55 -6.04 12.26
C TRP A 40 9.20 -6.24 12.95
N ALA A 41 8.15 -6.58 12.20
CA ALA A 41 6.80 -6.81 12.70
C ALA A 41 6.77 -8.05 13.62
N GLU A 42 7.55 -9.09 13.31
CA GLU A 42 7.72 -10.27 14.17
C GLU A 42 8.23 -9.94 15.59
N LYS A 43 8.86 -8.78 15.79
CA LYS A 43 9.33 -8.33 17.10
C LYS A 43 8.27 -7.58 17.91
N LEU A 44 7.14 -7.20 17.29
CA LEU A 44 6.02 -6.60 18.01
C LEU A 44 5.42 -7.62 18.99
N ALA A 45 4.90 -7.12 20.10
CA ALA A 45 4.37 -7.95 21.18
C ALA A 45 3.14 -8.75 20.73
N ALA A 46 2.88 -9.91 21.34
CA ALA A 46 1.74 -10.76 20.98
C ALA A 46 0.40 -10.01 21.13
N GLU A 47 0.31 -9.13 22.13
CA GLU A 47 -0.84 -8.28 22.41
C GLU A 47 -1.16 -7.35 21.23
N THR A 48 -0.16 -6.90 20.46
CA THR A 48 -0.37 -6.13 19.24
C THR A 48 -1.19 -6.92 18.23
N TRP A 49 -0.81 -8.18 17.98
CA TRP A 49 -1.48 -9.02 16.99
C TRP A 49 -2.88 -9.46 17.42
N GLU A 50 -3.11 -9.63 18.73
CA GLU A 50 -4.45 -9.90 19.26
C GLU A 50 -5.39 -8.69 19.10
N THR A 51 -4.90 -7.48 19.36
CA THR A 51 -5.65 -6.23 19.11
C THR A 51 -5.96 -6.08 17.62
N GLU A 52 -4.96 -6.17 16.74
CA GLU A 52 -5.16 -6.07 15.29
C GLU A 52 -6.11 -7.15 14.75
N SER A 53 -6.03 -8.38 15.29
CA SER A 53 -6.97 -9.45 14.94
C SER A 53 -8.40 -9.10 15.34
N THR A 54 -8.59 -8.52 16.52
CA THR A 54 -9.90 -8.13 17.04
C THR A 54 -10.52 -7.05 16.16
N ASP A 55 -9.79 -5.98 15.88
CA ASP A 55 -10.27 -4.85 15.07
C ASP A 55 -10.58 -5.25 13.63
N LEU A 56 -9.74 -6.11 13.03
CA LEU A 56 -9.98 -6.64 11.69
C LEU A 56 -11.19 -7.57 11.64
N ASN A 57 -11.42 -8.36 12.68
CA ASN A 57 -12.61 -9.21 12.78
C ASN A 57 -13.89 -8.38 12.94
N GLU A 58 -13.85 -7.29 13.69
CA GLU A 58 -14.98 -6.35 13.81
C GLU A 58 -15.24 -5.62 12.49
N SER A 59 -14.20 -5.03 11.89
CA SER A 59 -14.26 -4.40 10.56
C SER A 59 -14.82 -5.36 9.51
N SER A 60 -14.40 -6.63 9.54
CA SER A 60 -14.92 -7.68 8.66
C SER A 60 -16.42 -7.90 8.81
N LYS A 61 -16.95 -7.89 10.05
CA LYS A 61 -18.39 -8.05 10.31
C LYS A 61 -19.17 -6.85 9.80
N GLU A 62 -18.71 -5.63 10.09
CA GLU A 62 -19.39 -4.40 9.67
C GLU A 62 -19.39 -4.24 8.14
N LEU A 63 -18.25 -4.49 7.48
CA LEU A 63 -18.18 -4.46 6.01
C LEU A 63 -19.10 -5.50 5.35
N ARG A 64 -19.21 -6.71 5.92
CA ARG A 64 -20.15 -7.72 5.39
C ARG A 64 -21.60 -7.29 5.54
N LYS A 65 -21.98 -6.69 6.67
CA LYS A 65 -23.33 -6.14 6.89
C LYS A 65 -23.62 -5.02 5.89
N LEU A 66 -22.67 -4.11 5.72
CA LEU A 66 -22.79 -2.99 4.80
C LEU A 66 -22.93 -3.48 3.35
N LEU A 67 -22.11 -4.44 2.92
CA LEU A 67 -22.21 -5.03 1.59
C LEU A 67 -23.58 -5.70 1.38
N ALA A 68 -24.08 -6.47 2.35
CA ALA A 68 -25.42 -7.08 2.26
C ALA A 68 -26.51 -6.01 2.12
N LYS A 69 -26.42 -4.92 2.88
CA LYS A 69 -27.38 -3.81 2.84
C LYS A 69 -27.30 -3.07 1.49
N ILE A 70 -26.10 -2.85 0.93
CA ILE A 70 -25.91 -2.30 -0.43
C ILE A 70 -26.56 -3.20 -1.50
N LEU A 71 -26.28 -4.51 -1.47
CA LEU A 71 -26.84 -5.47 -2.44
C LEU A 71 -28.37 -5.56 -2.37
N SER A 72 -28.95 -5.34 -1.17
CA SER A 72 -30.40 -5.35 -0.99
C SER A 72 -31.11 -4.23 -1.77
N LEU A 73 -30.38 -3.14 -2.06
CA LEU A 73 -30.86 -2.00 -2.85
C LEU A 73 -30.62 -2.13 -4.35
N GLN A 74 -29.74 -3.04 -4.77
CA GLN A 74 -29.44 -3.22 -6.19
C GLN A 74 -30.57 -4.00 -6.88
N GLU A 75 -30.98 -3.53 -8.06
CA GLU A 75 -31.92 -4.25 -8.91
C GLU A 75 -31.28 -5.53 -9.47
N GLU A 76 -30.03 -5.43 -9.92
CA GLU A 76 -29.23 -6.56 -10.36
C GLU A 76 -28.35 -7.08 -9.21
N LYS A 77 -28.67 -8.29 -8.74
CA LYS A 77 -27.94 -8.97 -7.65
C LYS A 77 -26.99 -10.05 -8.14
N GLY A 78 -27.01 -10.35 -9.45
CA GLY A 78 -26.17 -11.36 -10.07
C GLY A 78 -24.72 -10.91 -10.19
N GLY A 79 -23.79 -11.86 -10.15
CA GLY A 79 -22.38 -11.57 -10.39
C GLY A 79 -21.56 -11.33 -9.13
N LEU A 80 -20.34 -10.82 -9.33
CA LEU A 80 -19.35 -10.62 -8.28
C LEU A 80 -19.32 -9.14 -7.88
N HIS A 81 -19.52 -8.85 -6.59
CA HIS A 81 -19.34 -7.50 -6.06
C HIS A 81 -18.28 -7.48 -4.96
N SER A 82 -17.58 -6.36 -4.84
CA SER A 82 -16.59 -6.09 -3.81
C SER A 82 -16.94 -4.86 -3.00
N LEU A 83 -16.62 -4.90 -1.70
CA LEU A 83 -16.57 -3.72 -0.85
C LEU A 83 -15.18 -3.67 -0.20
N GLN A 84 -14.50 -2.56 -0.40
CA GLN A 84 -13.13 -2.32 0.03
C GLN A 84 -13.10 -1.10 0.94
N GLU A 85 -12.34 -1.21 2.01
CA GLU A 85 -12.11 -0.12 2.95
C GLU A 85 -10.61 0.08 3.10
N THR A 86 -10.21 1.34 3.14
CA THR A 86 -8.87 1.77 3.51
C THR A 86 -9.01 2.77 4.64
N VAL A 87 -8.47 2.41 5.80
CA VAL A 87 -8.27 3.32 6.93
C VAL A 87 -6.78 3.53 7.14
N GLY A 88 -6.40 4.72 7.55
CA GLY A 88 -4.99 5.02 7.77
C GLY A 88 -4.80 6.36 8.44
N CYS A 89 -3.53 6.70 8.63
CA CYS A 89 -3.14 7.97 9.22
C CYS A 89 -1.94 8.54 8.46
N ASN A 90 -2.06 9.80 8.03
CA ASN A 90 -0.94 10.54 7.49
C ASN A 90 -0.21 11.22 8.65
N ILE A 91 1.05 10.84 8.86
CA ILE A 91 1.92 11.36 9.93
C ILE A 91 3.03 12.14 9.24
N ASP A 92 3.00 13.47 9.35
CA ASP A 92 4.08 14.33 8.85
C ASP A 92 4.87 14.89 10.05
N GLU A 93 6.19 15.11 9.90
CA GLU A 93 7.10 15.51 10.99
C GLU A 93 6.62 16.74 11.80
N ASP A 94 5.99 17.70 11.14
CA ASP A 94 5.57 18.98 11.73
C ASP A 94 4.06 19.12 11.94
N SER A 95 3.29 18.06 11.77
CA SER A 95 1.83 18.15 11.81
C SER A 95 1.17 17.08 12.66
N HIS A 96 0.01 17.43 13.21
CA HIS A 96 -0.81 16.46 13.92
C HIS A 96 -1.20 15.33 12.95
N PRO A 97 -1.09 14.06 13.38
CA PRO A 97 -1.51 12.92 12.57
C PRO A 97 -2.92 13.14 12.03
N ARG A 98 -3.17 12.85 10.75
CA ARG A 98 -4.48 13.01 10.11
C ARG A 98 -5.01 11.67 9.67
N GLY A 99 -6.02 11.18 10.39
CA GLY A 99 -6.71 9.94 10.06
C GLY A 99 -7.55 10.07 8.79
N PHE A 100 -7.66 9.03 8.00
CA PHE A 100 -8.53 9.02 6.82
C PHE A 100 -9.24 7.68 6.67
N ARG A 101 -10.36 7.73 5.97
CA ARG A 101 -11.14 6.55 5.60
C ARG A 101 -11.67 6.66 4.18
N LEU A 102 -11.45 5.62 3.39
CA LEU A 102 -11.93 5.50 2.03
C LEU A 102 -12.74 4.20 1.91
N LEU A 103 -13.91 4.28 1.30
CA LEU A 103 -14.77 3.13 1.01
C LEU A 103 -15.01 3.04 -0.49
N TYR A 104 -14.80 1.87 -1.07
CA TYR A 104 -14.99 1.59 -2.49
C TYR A 104 -15.93 0.41 -2.69
N PHE A 105 -16.85 0.53 -3.63
CA PHE A 105 -17.73 -0.55 -4.06
C PHE A 105 -17.48 -0.84 -5.54
N ASN A 106 -17.14 -2.09 -5.86
CA ASN A 106 -16.75 -2.48 -7.22
C ASN A 106 -15.62 -1.61 -7.82
N GLY A 107 -14.72 -1.10 -6.96
CA GLY A 107 -13.63 -0.20 -7.35
C GLY A 107 -14.02 1.29 -7.47
N GLU A 108 -15.31 1.63 -7.37
CA GLU A 108 -15.77 3.02 -7.38
C GLU A 108 -15.81 3.61 -5.97
N LEU A 109 -15.30 4.83 -5.82
CA LEU A 109 -15.30 5.53 -4.54
C LEU A 109 -16.74 5.83 -4.08
N LEU A 110 -17.10 5.31 -2.91
CA LEU A 110 -18.39 5.59 -2.26
C LEU A 110 -18.27 6.68 -1.21
N LEU A 111 -17.19 6.66 -0.43
CA LEU A 111 -17.00 7.53 0.72
C LEU A 111 -15.52 7.89 0.84
N SER A 112 -15.23 9.17 1.05
CA SER A 112 -13.93 9.65 1.43
C SER A 112 -14.07 10.57 2.63
N CYS A 113 -13.58 10.15 3.79
CA CYS A 113 -13.62 10.92 5.02
C CYS A 113 -12.21 11.33 5.46
N TYR A 114 -12.07 12.61 5.78
CA TYR A 114 -10.89 13.20 6.38
C TYR A 114 -11.30 13.96 7.65
N PRO A 115 -10.34 14.28 8.53
CA PRO A 115 -10.61 15.06 9.73
C PRO A 115 -11.05 16.47 9.32
N GLU A 116 -11.64 17.21 10.26
CA GLU A 116 -12.07 18.59 10.02
C GLU A 116 -10.89 19.46 9.51
N PRO A 117 -11.13 20.37 8.55
CA PRO A 117 -12.43 20.85 8.06
C PRO A 117 -12.99 20.07 6.85
N HIS A 118 -12.31 19.02 6.38
CA HIS A 118 -12.64 18.38 5.10
C HIS A 118 -13.88 17.48 5.17
N GLY A 119 -14.18 16.92 6.34
CA GLY A 119 -15.35 16.08 6.55
C GLY A 119 -15.39 14.89 5.59
N CYS A 120 -16.59 14.42 5.27
CA CYS A 120 -16.79 13.31 4.34
C CYS A 120 -17.32 13.80 2.99
N THR A 121 -16.59 13.50 1.92
CA THR A 121 -17.00 13.72 0.53
C THR A 121 -17.66 12.46 -0.03
N LEU A 122 -18.75 12.65 -0.78
CA LEU A 122 -19.57 11.59 -1.36
C LEU A 122 -19.78 11.85 -2.87
N PRO A 123 -19.28 11.00 -3.76
CA PRO A 123 -19.66 11.02 -5.18
C PRO A 123 -21.16 10.78 -5.35
N GLN A 124 -21.77 11.24 -6.46
CA GLN A 124 -23.19 10.99 -6.71
C GLN A 124 -23.43 9.52 -7.09
N SER A 125 -23.90 8.69 -6.15
CA SER A 125 -24.35 7.31 -6.43
C SER A 125 -25.55 6.89 -5.56
N SER A 126 -26.29 5.85 -5.96
CA SER A 126 -27.46 5.31 -5.25
C SER A 126 -27.13 4.57 -3.95
N ALA A 127 -25.87 4.11 -3.77
CA ALA A 127 -25.36 3.51 -2.54
C ALA A 127 -25.13 4.52 -1.39
N ARG A 128 -25.32 5.83 -1.66
CA ARG A 128 -24.94 6.97 -0.83
C ARG A 128 -25.71 7.10 0.49
N THR A 129 -27.02 6.93 0.47
CA THR A 129 -27.88 7.09 1.68
C THR A 129 -27.52 6.10 2.79
N LEU A 130 -26.93 4.98 2.39
CA LEU A 130 -26.77 3.80 3.22
C LEU A 130 -25.39 3.73 3.89
N ALA A 131 -24.35 4.20 3.18
CA ALA A 131 -23.07 4.55 3.78
C ALA A 131 -23.22 5.71 4.80
N MET A 132 -24.13 6.66 4.56
CA MET A 132 -24.40 7.76 5.50
C MET A 132 -24.98 7.31 6.85
N GLU A 133 -25.92 6.35 6.86
CA GLU A 133 -26.58 5.92 8.11
C GLU A 133 -25.71 5.04 9.01
N MET A 134 -24.85 4.20 8.44
CA MET A 134 -24.02 3.27 9.23
C MET A 134 -22.64 3.83 9.60
N GLU A 135 -22.02 4.63 8.72
CA GLU A 135 -20.56 4.77 8.73
C GLU A 135 -20.04 6.18 9.06
N LEU A 136 -20.92 7.16 9.19
CA LEU A 136 -20.62 8.51 9.69
C LEU A 136 -20.76 8.63 11.22
N SER A 137 -20.62 7.53 11.95
CA SER A 137 -20.61 7.62 13.40
C SER A 137 -19.38 8.44 13.83
N LYS A 138 -19.61 9.49 14.64
CA LYS A 138 -18.53 10.26 15.27
C LYS A 138 -17.55 9.36 16.02
N HIS A 139 -18.03 8.20 16.48
CA HIS A 139 -17.23 7.19 17.14
C HIS A 139 -16.17 6.57 16.22
N TYR A 140 -16.53 6.22 14.98
CA TYR A 140 -15.56 5.66 14.02
C TYR A 140 -14.51 6.69 13.60
N GLN A 141 -14.91 7.95 13.42
CA GLN A 141 -13.95 9.03 13.18
C GLN A 141 -13.00 9.22 14.36
N ALA A 142 -13.50 9.18 15.60
CA ALA A 142 -12.68 9.25 16.80
C ALA A 142 -11.72 8.05 16.92
N TYR A 143 -12.15 6.85 16.55
CA TYR A 143 -11.28 5.66 16.49
C TYR A 143 -10.15 5.84 15.47
N VAL A 144 -10.47 6.22 14.23
CA VAL A 144 -9.46 6.39 13.17
C VAL A 144 -8.48 7.51 13.50
N GLN A 145 -8.97 8.67 13.96
CA GLN A 145 -8.13 9.82 14.28
C GLN A 145 -7.37 9.67 15.60
N GLY A 146 -7.92 8.92 16.56
CA GLY A 146 -7.33 8.71 17.87
C GLY A 146 -6.51 7.43 17.91
N GLU A 147 -7.18 6.31 18.19
CA GLU A 147 -6.55 5.03 18.49
C GLU A 147 -5.73 4.49 17.32
N LEU A 148 -6.28 4.47 16.10
CA LEU A 148 -5.56 3.94 14.93
C LEU A 148 -4.32 4.79 14.61
N CYS A 149 -4.45 6.12 14.57
CA CYS A 149 -3.33 7.02 14.32
C CYS A 149 -2.23 6.87 15.39
N TRP A 150 -2.60 6.84 16.67
CA TRP A 150 -1.64 6.64 17.76
C TRP A 150 -0.92 5.29 17.64
N ARG A 151 -1.65 4.22 17.31
CA ARG A 151 -1.10 2.88 17.15
C ARG A 151 -0.14 2.79 15.96
N LEU A 152 -0.51 3.34 14.81
CA LEU A 152 0.37 3.43 13.65
C LEU A 152 1.63 4.25 13.94
N GLN A 153 1.53 5.32 14.73
CA GLN A 153 2.69 6.09 15.18
C GLN A 153 3.62 5.26 16.07
N SER A 154 3.09 4.50 17.03
CA SER A 154 3.90 3.60 17.87
C SER A 154 4.60 2.50 17.07
N TYR A 155 3.94 1.98 16.04
CA TYR A 155 4.58 1.03 15.12
C TYR A 155 5.67 1.71 14.28
N LEU A 156 5.44 2.94 13.83
CA LEU A 156 6.43 3.73 13.11
C LEU A 156 7.66 3.99 13.99
N GLU A 157 7.50 4.34 15.26
CA GLU A 157 8.62 4.52 16.22
C GLU A 157 9.40 3.22 16.46
N SER A 158 8.69 2.09 16.58
CA SER A 158 9.32 0.78 16.72
C SER A 158 10.06 0.37 15.44
N TRP A 159 9.49 0.72 14.28
CA TRP A 159 10.09 0.49 12.98
C TRP A 159 11.29 1.41 12.75
N THR A 160 11.23 2.71 13.04
CA THR A 160 12.37 3.64 12.88
C THR A 160 13.54 3.25 13.75
N GLY A 161 13.30 2.77 14.98
CA GLY A 161 14.34 2.13 15.81
C GLY A 161 14.95 0.86 15.18
N PHE A 162 14.22 0.18 14.29
CA PHE A 162 14.74 -0.90 13.43
C PHE A 162 15.38 -0.38 12.13
N THR A 163 15.04 0.84 11.68
CA THR A 163 15.37 1.46 10.37
C THR A 163 16.75 2.15 10.37
N GLU A 164 17.53 2.07 11.45
CA GLU A 164 19.00 2.26 11.37
C GLU A 164 19.67 1.22 10.44
N ARG A 165 18.91 0.21 10.01
CA ARG A 165 19.27 -0.73 8.95
C ARG A 165 19.37 -0.01 7.60
N THR A 166 20.58 0.35 7.21
CA THR A 166 20.92 0.65 5.82
C THR A 166 21.40 -0.63 5.14
N GLU A 167 20.69 -1.08 4.10
CA GLU A 167 21.18 -2.14 3.23
C GLU A 167 21.69 -1.54 1.93
N PRO A 168 23.00 -1.60 1.65
CA PRO A 168 23.54 -1.07 0.41
C PRO A 168 23.08 -1.92 -0.78
N PRO A 169 22.84 -1.32 -1.96
CA PRO A 169 22.45 -2.07 -3.15
C PRO A 169 23.58 -2.99 -3.61
N ALA A 170 23.22 -4.21 -3.98
CA ALA A 170 24.04 -5.01 -4.89
C ALA A 170 23.79 -4.49 -6.31
N VAL A 171 24.84 -4.09 -7.01
CA VAL A 171 24.73 -3.51 -8.36
C VAL A 171 25.26 -4.50 -9.39
N ASN A 172 24.53 -4.68 -10.48
CA ASN A 172 25.05 -5.34 -11.68
C ASN A 172 24.79 -4.49 -12.93
N VAL A 173 25.64 -4.66 -13.92
CA VAL A 173 25.46 -4.08 -15.24
C VAL A 173 25.33 -5.24 -16.23
N THR A 174 24.24 -5.26 -16.97
CA THR A 174 24.03 -6.23 -18.05
C THR A 174 24.14 -5.54 -19.41
N HIS A 175 24.80 -6.22 -20.34
CA HIS A 175 24.99 -5.78 -21.72
C HIS A 175 24.11 -6.62 -22.65
N SER A 176 23.35 -5.96 -23.52
CA SER A 176 22.65 -6.61 -24.63
C SER A 176 22.74 -5.76 -25.90
N GLN A 177 22.52 -6.37 -27.05
CA GLN A 177 22.59 -5.69 -28.35
C GLN A 177 21.30 -5.95 -29.11
N ASP A 178 20.73 -4.91 -29.73
CA ASP A 178 19.58 -5.05 -30.59
C ASP A 178 19.96 -5.38 -32.05
N SER A 179 18.96 -5.70 -32.87
CA SER A 179 19.16 -6.03 -34.29
C SER A 179 19.67 -4.85 -35.12
N GLU A 180 19.62 -3.63 -34.60
CA GLU A 180 20.10 -2.40 -35.25
C GLU A 180 21.58 -2.13 -34.89
N GLY A 181 22.20 -2.99 -34.08
CA GLY A 181 23.59 -2.87 -33.66
C GLY A 181 23.80 -1.93 -32.49
N MET A 182 22.74 -1.43 -31.86
CA MET A 182 22.83 -0.57 -30.69
C MET A 182 22.98 -1.42 -29.42
N VAL A 183 23.81 -0.93 -28.50
CA VAL A 183 24.10 -1.57 -27.23
C VAL A 183 23.20 -0.98 -26.15
N HIS A 184 22.56 -1.86 -25.39
CA HIS A 184 21.76 -1.53 -24.23
C HIS A 184 22.52 -1.95 -22.98
N LEU A 185 22.92 -0.96 -22.19
CA LEU A 185 23.52 -1.17 -20.88
C LEU A 185 22.43 -0.96 -19.83
N THR A 186 22.13 -2.01 -19.05
CA THR A 186 21.15 -1.94 -17.97
C THR A 186 21.85 -2.10 -16.64
N GLY A 187 21.82 -1.03 -15.83
CA GLY A 187 22.34 -0.99 -14.48
C GLY A 187 21.21 -1.33 -13.53
N LYS A 188 21.35 -2.42 -12.78
CA LYS A 188 20.34 -2.90 -11.85
C LYS A 188 20.89 -2.83 -10.44
N ALA A 189 20.10 -2.28 -9.53
CA ALA A 189 20.37 -2.23 -8.10
C ALA A 189 19.33 -3.10 -7.38
N PHE A 190 19.78 -4.00 -6.51
CA PHE A 190 18.92 -4.95 -5.80
C PHE A 190 19.22 -4.94 -4.31
N GLY A 191 18.24 -5.39 -3.50
CA GLY A 191 18.49 -5.68 -2.10
C GLY A 191 18.71 -4.45 -1.22
N PHE A 192 18.34 -3.25 -1.69
CA PHE A 192 18.61 -2.02 -0.94
C PHE A 192 17.43 -1.59 -0.07
N PHE A 193 17.77 -0.86 0.99
CA PHE A 193 16.83 -0.23 1.90
C PHE A 193 17.52 0.99 2.57
N PRO A 194 16.85 2.14 2.72
CA PRO A 194 15.43 2.43 2.44
C PRO A 194 15.11 2.55 0.93
N ARG A 195 13.82 2.76 0.58
CA ARG A 195 13.33 2.84 -0.81
C ARG A 195 14.01 3.93 -1.64
N THR A 196 14.49 4.99 -1.00
CA THR A 196 15.10 6.13 -1.67
C THR A 196 16.49 5.78 -2.21
N ILE A 197 16.66 5.83 -3.52
CA ILE A 197 17.92 5.59 -4.22
C ILE A 197 18.07 6.57 -5.40
N SER A 198 19.31 6.84 -5.80
CA SER A 198 19.64 7.52 -7.06
C SER A 198 20.53 6.60 -7.89
N VAL A 199 20.10 6.31 -9.12
CA VAL A 199 20.89 5.59 -10.13
C VAL A 199 21.14 6.56 -11.27
N VAL A 200 22.41 6.75 -11.62
CA VAL A 200 22.83 7.70 -12.65
C VAL A 200 23.90 7.03 -13.49
N TRP A 201 23.68 6.99 -14.80
CA TRP A 201 24.72 6.65 -15.75
C TRP A 201 25.59 7.87 -16.05
N PHE A 202 26.90 7.64 -16.15
CA PHE A 202 27.87 8.67 -16.54
C PHE A 202 28.28 8.43 -17.98
N ARG A 203 28.69 9.49 -18.67
CA ARG A 203 29.37 9.40 -19.96
C ARG A 203 30.50 10.40 -19.99
N ASP A 204 31.72 9.93 -20.25
CA ASP A 204 32.94 10.73 -20.21
C ASP A 204 33.06 11.54 -18.90
N GLU A 205 32.76 10.88 -17.76
CA GLU A 205 32.72 11.46 -16.40
C GLU A 205 31.61 12.49 -16.13
N GLU A 206 30.70 12.74 -17.08
CA GLU A 206 29.54 13.63 -16.90
C GLU A 206 28.24 12.84 -16.70
N PRO A 207 27.35 13.24 -15.77
CA PRO A 207 26.08 12.55 -15.56
C PRO A 207 25.16 12.71 -16.77
N MET A 208 24.61 11.62 -17.28
CA MET A 208 23.64 11.66 -18.38
C MET A 208 22.28 12.16 -17.91
N SER A 209 21.51 12.79 -18.81
CA SER A 209 20.16 13.25 -18.51
C SER A 209 19.21 12.07 -18.26
N ARG A 210 18.22 12.26 -17.38
CA ARG A 210 17.18 11.24 -17.15
C ARG A 210 16.36 10.93 -18.40
N ASP A 211 16.16 11.90 -19.28
CA ASP A 211 15.37 11.72 -20.50
C ASP A 211 16.05 10.79 -21.52
N ALA A 212 17.37 10.60 -21.39
CA ALA A 212 18.14 9.67 -22.21
C ALA A 212 18.14 8.23 -21.65
N GLN A 213 17.47 8.00 -20.51
CA GLN A 213 17.50 6.74 -19.76
C GLN A 213 16.09 6.16 -19.64
N GLU A 214 15.97 4.84 -19.80
CA GLU A 214 14.74 4.11 -19.51
C GLU A 214 14.78 3.57 -18.08
N SER A 215 13.83 4.01 -17.25
CA SER A 215 13.74 3.64 -15.82
C SER A 215 12.64 2.62 -15.57
N GLY A 216 12.95 1.58 -14.79
CA GLY A 216 11.97 0.64 -14.27
C GLY A 216 11.16 1.13 -13.07
N GLY A 217 11.55 2.27 -12.48
CA GLY A 217 11.07 2.70 -11.18
C GLY A 217 11.53 1.78 -10.04
N VAL A 218 11.30 2.23 -8.80
CA VAL A 218 11.67 1.46 -7.60
C VAL A 218 10.52 0.53 -7.19
N LEU A 219 10.82 -0.77 -7.12
CA LEU A 219 9.88 -1.84 -6.81
C LEU A 219 10.34 -2.58 -5.54
N SER A 220 9.39 -3.21 -4.83
CA SER A 220 9.68 -3.98 -3.61
C SER A 220 9.94 -5.46 -3.95
N ASP A 221 10.96 -6.06 -3.33
CA ASP A 221 11.36 -7.48 -3.51
C ASP A 221 10.53 -8.45 -2.64
N GLY A 222 9.56 -7.96 -1.86
CA GLY A 222 8.67 -8.76 -1.00
C GLY A 222 9.30 -9.27 0.30
N ASN A 223 10.63 -9.25 0.42
CA ASN A 223 11.40 -9.56 1.63
C ASN A 223 11.75 -8.31 2.49
N GLY A 224 11.22 -7.15 2.11
CA GLY A 224 11.49 -5.85 2.75
C GLY A 224 12.66 -5.06 2.14
N THR A 225 13.28 -5.55 1.06
CA THR A 225 14.24 -4.78 0.25
C THR A 225 13.61 -4.31 -1.05
N HIS A 226 14.35 -3.48 -1.79
CA HIS A 226 13.90 -2.87 -3.03
C HIS A 226 14.86 -3.20 -4.16
N TYR A 227 14.34 -3.12 -5.38
CA TYR A 227 15.14 -3.19 -6.60
C TYR A 227 14.72 -2.09 -7.58
N THR A 228 15.64 -1.70 -8.45
CA THR A 228 15.41 -0.77 -9.55
C THR A 228 16.38 -1.06 -10.69
N TRP A 229 16.09 -0.53 -11.88
CA TRP A 229 17.00 -0.59 -13.01
C TRP A 229 16.88 0.67 -13.88
N GLU A 230 18.01 1.03 -14.51
CA GLU A 230 18.12 2.10 -15.50
C GLU A 230 18.85 1.57 -16.73
N THR A 231 18.28 1.76 -17.91
CA THR A 231 18.88 1.35 -19.18
C THR A 231 19.27 2.57 -20.01
N VAL A 232 20.49 2.55 -20.56
CA VAL A 232 20.94 3.49 -21.58
C VAL A 232 21.18 2.76 -22.90
N LYS A 233 20.77 3.40 -24.00
CA LYS A 233 21.04 2.95 -25.36
C LYS A 233 22.21 3.74 -25.96
N ILE A 234 23.27 3.05 -26.36
CA ILE A 234 24.48 3.65 -26.93
C ILE A 234 24.92 2.93 -28.22
N PRO A 235 25.69 3.59 -29.10
CA PRO A 235 26.33 2.92 -30.23
C PRO A 235 27.36 1.88 -29.76
N GLN A 236 27.51 0.80 -30.53
CA GLN A 236 28.55 -0.19 -30.30
C GLN A 236 29.95 0.44 -30.36
N GLY A 237 30.81 0.10 -29.42
CA GLY A 237 32.17 0.65 -29.28
C GLY A 237 32.27 1.89 -28.39
N GLU A 238 31.15 2.44 -27.92
CA GLU A 238 31.13 3.55 -26.96
C GLU A 238 30.98 3.09 -25.50
N GLU A 239 31.00 1.78 -25.24
CA GLU A 239 30.72 1.21 -23.90
C GLU A 239 31.75 1.64 -22.86
N GLN A 240 33.01 1.88 -23.25
CA GLN A 240 34.07 2.35 -22.36
C GLN A 240 33.93 3.82 -21.96
N ARG A 241 33.06 4.57 -22.64
CA ARG A 241 32.79 5.97 -22.34
C ARG A 241 31.70 6.10 -21.28
N VAL A 242 31.02 5.01 -20.92
CA VAL A 242 29.81 4.97 -20.07
C VAL A 242 30.05 4.20 -18.77
#